data_AF-A0A8T4DXK9-F1
#
_entry.id   AF-A0A8T4DXK9-F1
#
_cell.length_a   1.000
_cell.length_b   1.000
_cell.length_c   1.000
_cell.angle_alpha   90.00
_cell.angle_beta   90.00
_cell.angle_gamma   90.00
#
_symmetry.space_group_name_H-M   'P 1'
#
loop_
_entity.id
_entity.type
_entity.pdbx_description
1 polymer ?
#
loop_
_entity_poly.entity_id
_entity_poly.type
_entity_poly.pdbx_seq_one_letter_code
_entity_poly.pdbx_strand_id
1 'polypeptide(L)'
;MYSNEIKGNTAKACNYNARVSFKNSKFVCRAIKGMDVQKAKKFLEEVLEKKRSINGKYYSSIASEILMLIKSAEKNAEFKNLDLNNIFVAHIASAKGTTMRRRRHKNKIGSKLKAAHLEVILRERPIAGAAKAVSKIPAAPEKAVPATKTEETAKEVEKVKEAVKEKAKTEANAKIETKKEEKAAAEKPKEKKEVAKKTKEAPKADGKAEKKEAARPKEKKEAKPE
;
A
#
# COMPACT_ATOMS: atom_id res chain seq x y z
N MET A 1 17.22 6.81 23.49
CA MET A 1 16.27 7.24 24.55
C MET A 1 15.25 8.15 23.90
N TYR A 2 13.95 7.94 24.19
CA TYR A 2 12.88 8.83 23.76
C TYR A 2 12.91 10.12 24.59
N SER A 3 12.59 11.27 24.00
CA SER A 3 12.64 12.55 24.74
C SER A 3 11.53 12.71 25.78
N ASN A 4 10.41 12.00 25.60
CA ASN A 4 9.26 12.04 26.50
C ASN A 4 8.91 10.65 27.03
N GLU A 5 8.63 10.61 28.33
CA GLU A 5 8.13 9.43 29.02
C GLU A 5 6.62 9.54 29.21
N ILE A 6 5.88 8.67 28.52
CA ILE A 6 4.43 8.57 28.64
C ILE A 6 4.13 7.23 29.32
N LYS A 7 3.48 7.29 30.48
CA LYS A 7 3.05 6.11 31.25
C LYS A 7 1.77 5.51 30.65
N GLY A 8 1.61 4.19 30.75
CA GLY A 8 0.43 3.44 30.30
C GLY A 8 0.58 2.73 28.95
N ASN A 9 -0.55 2.31 28.37
CA ASN A 9 -0.63 1.59 27.09
C ASN A 9 -0.07 2.44 25.95
N THR A 10 1.19 2.16 25.58
CA THR A 10 1.90 2.91 24.56
C THR A 10 2.70 1.99 23.62
N ALA A 11 2.71 2.35 22.35
CA ALA A 11 3.60 1.77 21.34
C ALA A 11 4.59 2.83 20.89
N LYS A 12 5.85 2.44 20.70
CA LYS A 12 6.94 3.37 20.39
C LYS A 12 7.64 2.92 19.11
N ALA A 13 8.07 3.88 18.30
CA ALA A 13 8.95 3.67 17.16
C ALA A 13 9.91 4.84 17.03
N CYS A 14 11.12 4.55 16.58
CA CYS A 14 12.14 5.56 16.33
C CYS A 14 12.97 5.20 15.10
N ASN A 15 13.50 6.22 14.45
CA ASN A 15 14.43 6.08 13.35
C ASN A 15 15.60 7.03 13.60
N TYR A 16 16.78 6.44 13.78
CA TYR A 16 17.99 7.17 14.10
C TYR A 16 18.73 7.57 12.82
N ASN A 17 19.15 8.84 12.74
CA ASN A 17 19.92 9.37 11.62
C ASN A 17 19.22 9.27 10.25
N ALA A 18 17.89 9.36 10.21
CA ALA A 18 17.12 9.52 8.99
C ALA A 18 17.65 10.70 8.16
N ARG A 19 17.79 10.52 6.84
CA ARG A 19 18.36 11.51 5.90
C ARG A 19 17.38 12.62 5.54
N VAL A 20 16.91 13.32 6.57
CA VAL A 20 15.96 14.42 6.47
C VAL A 20 16.43 15.63 7.27
N SER A 21 15.90 16.80 6.93
CA SER A 21 16.21 18.05 7.62
C SER A 21 15.40 18.17 8.91
N PHE A 22 16.06 18.12 10.07
CA PHE A 22 15.44 18.31 11.39
C PHE A 22 14.47 19.49 11.48
N LYS A 23 14.84 20.66 10.91
CA LYS A 23 14.01 21.88 10.95
C LYS A 23 12.70 21.71 10.17
N ASN A 24 12.78 21.06 9.01
CA ASN A 24 11.60 20.83 8.17
C ASN A 24 10.71 19.76 8.79
N SER A 25 11.32 18.70 9.35
CA SER A 25 10.61 17.65 10.08
C SER A 25 9.80 18.21 11.24
N LYS A 26 10.30 19.23 11.95
CA LYS A 26 9.59 19.84 13.07
C LYS A 26 8.22 20.40 12.67
N PHE A 27 8.06 20.95 11.46
CA PHE A 27 6.76 21.44 10.99
C PHE A 27 5.77 20.29 10.77
N VAL A 28 6.22 19.21 10.14
CA VAL A 28 5.39 18.02 9.88
C VAL A 28 5.01 17.32 11.18
N CYS A 29 5.95 17.15 12.12
CA CYS A 29 5.67 16.58 13.44
C CYS A 29 4.63 17.42 14.21
N ARG A 30 4.73 18.76 14.18
CA ARG A 30 3.74 19.65 14.82
C ARG A 30 2.36 19.50 14.23
N ALA A 31 2.24 19.28 12.93
CA ALA A 31 0.94 19.10 12.27
C ALA A 31 0.26 17.78 12.67
N ILE A 32 1.03 16.71 12.85
CA ILE A 32 0.50 15.36 13.10
C ILE A 32 0.25 15.09 14.58
N LYS A 33 0.93 15.79 15.48
CA LYS A 33 0.82 15.58 16.92
C LYS A 33 -0.64 15.73 17.39
N GLY A 34 -1.16 14.71 18.06
CA GLY A 34 -2.53 14.66 18.58
C GLY A 34 -3.57 14.12 17.60
N MET A 35 -3.23 13.83 16.35
CA MET A 35 -4.14 13.19 15.40
C MET A 35 -4.33 11.70 15.71
N ASP A 36 -5.52 11.19 15.40
CA ASP A 36 -5.75 9.74 15.34
C ASP A 36 -4.88 9.13 14.24
N VAL A 37 -4.41 7.90 14.43
CA VAL A 37 -3.39 7.33 13.53
C VAL A 37 -3.91 7.16 12.10
N GLN A 38 -5.18 6.77 11.94
CA GLN A 38 -5.82 6.69 10.62
C GLN A 38 -5.88 8.05 9.91
N LYS A 39 -6.19 9.12 10.65
CA LYS A 39 -6.22 10.49 10.11
C LYS A 39 -4.82 10.97 9.76
N ALA A 40 -3.83 10.66 10.59
CA ALA A 40 -2.43 11.01 10.36
C ALA A 40 -1.89 10.38 9.07
N LYS A 41 -2.19 9.08 8.82
CA LYS A 41 -1.83 8.41 7.56
C LYS A 41 -2.42 9.10 6.35
N LYS A 42 -3.74 9.32 6.35
CA LYS A 42 -4.45 10.00 5.25
C LYS A 42 -3.87 11.38 4.98
N PHE A 43 -3.62 12.15 6.04
CA PHE A 43 -2.99 13.48 5.93
C PHE A 43 -1.61 13.42 5.29
N LEU A 44 -0.77 12.46 5.70
CA LEU A 44 0.57 12.27 5.13
C LEU A 44 0.51 11.85 3.65
N GLU A 45 -0.43 10.98 3.28
CA GLU A 45 -0.68 10.57 1.91
C GLU A 45 -1.12 11.75 1.03
N GLU A 46 -2.03 12.60 1.52
CA GLU A 46 -2.44 13.82 0.83
C GLU A 46 -1.29 14.83 0.65
N VAL A 47 -0.36 14.90 1.61
CA VAL A 47 0.85 15.74 1.50
C VAL A 47 1.81 15.18 0.43
N LEU A 48 1.91 13.84 0.32
CA LEU A 48 2.69 13.19 -0.74
C LEU A 48 2.08 13.43 -2.12
N GLU A 49 0.75 13.37 -2.23
CA GLU A 49 -0.02 13.69 -3.43
C GLU A 49 -0.11 15.20 -3.72
N LYS A 50 0.48 16.04 -2.85
CA LYS A 50 0.46 17.51 -2.94
C LYS A 50 -0.94 18.14 -2.88
N LYS A 51 -1.93 17.43 -2.34
CA LYS A 51 -3.29 17.95 -2.11
C LYS A 51 -3.35 18.88 -0.90
N ARG A 52 -2.61 18.56 0.16
CA ARG A 52 -2.49 19.39 1.37
C ARG A 52 -1.07 19.92 1.53
N SER A 53 -0.94 21.20 1.83
CA SER A 53 0.34 21.84 2.11
C SER A 53 0.52 22.09 3.61
N ILE A 54 1.77 22.09 4.07
CA ILE A 54 2.13 22.47 5.45
C ILE A 54 2.97 23.73 5.34
N ASN A 55 2.44 24.86 5.79
CA ASN A 55 3.07 26.18 5.66
C ASN A 55 3.49 26.50 4.21
N GLY A 56 2.61 26.20 3.24
CA GLY A 56 2.84 26.46 1.82
C GLY A 56 3.87 25.54 1.15
N LYS A 57 4.35 24.49 1.82
CA LYS A 57 5.28 23.51 1.26
C LYS A 57 4.77 22.08 1.40
N TYR A 58 5.14 21.24 0.44
CA TYR A 58 4.82 19.81 0.42
C TYR A 58 6.09 19.05 0.81
N TYR A 59 6.22 18.69 2.10
CA TYR A 59 7.41 18.05 2.66
C TYR A 59 7.47 16.55 2.30
N SER A 60 7.51 16.21 1.01
CA SER A 60 7.35 14.85 0.50
C SER A 60 8.31 13.82 1.10
N SER A 61 9.61 14.11 1.15
CA SER A 61 10.62 13.18 1.70
C SER A 61 10.42 12.88 3.18
N ILE A 62 9.99 13.89 3.94
CA ILE A 62 9.74 13.76 5.38
C ILE A 62 8.42 13.05 5.65
N ALA A 63 7.39 13.34 4.84
CA ALA A 63 6.10 12.70 4.96
C ALA A 63 6.21 11.19 4.75
N SER A 64 6.98 10.76 3.73
CA SER A 64 7.30 9.34 3.49
C SER A 64 7.98 8.69 4.71
N GLU A 65 9.03 9.32 5.25
CA GLU A 65 9.78 8.79 6.39
C GLU A 65 8.90 8.64 7.65
N ILE A 66 8.06 9.64 7.93
CA ILE A 66 7.14 9.60 9.08
C ILE A 66 6.04 8.56 8.85
N LEU A 67 5.53 8.40 7.62
CA LEU A 67 4.54 7.38 7.30
C LEU A 67 5.06 5.97 7.55
N MET A 68 6.31 5.69 7.15
CA MET A 68 6.97 4.41 7.45
C MET A 68 7.08 4.18 8.96
N LEU A 69 7.43 5.22 9.71
CA LEU A 69 7.61 5.14 11.16
C LEU A 69 6.29 4.94 11.90
N ILE A 70 5.19 5.57 11.46
CA ILE A 70 3.84 5.33 11.98
C ILE A 70 3.40 3.89 11.69
N LYS A 71 3.61 3.38 10.47
CA LYS A 71 3.30 1.97 10.13
C LYS A 71 4.06 0.98 11.01
N SER A 72 5.32 1.28 11.34
CA SER A 72 6.09 0.47 12.29
C SER A 72 5.52 0.57 13.71
N ALA A 73 5.12 1.77 14.15
CA ALA A 73 4.53 1.97 15.48
C ALA A 73 3.17 1.25 15.64
N GLU A 74 2.36 1.18 14.59
CA GLU A 74 1.10 0.42 14.59
C GLU A 74 1.33 -1.07 14.75
N LYS A 75 2.26 -1.67 13.98
CA LYS A 75 2.62 -3.09 14.15
C LYS A 75 3.08 -3.39 15.58
N ASN A 76 3.81 -2.46 16.19
CA ASN A 76 4.21 -2.57 17.59
C ASN A 76 3.01 -2.44 18.56
N ALA A 77 1.97 -1.69 18.18
CA ALA A 77 0.73 -1.59 18.94
C ALA A 77 -0.11 -2.86 18.82
N GLU A 78 -0.21 -3.43 17.62
CA GLU A 78 -0.83 -4.73 17.36
C GLU A 78 -0.16 -5.82 18.20
N PHE A 79 1.18 -5.86 18.19
CA PHE A 79 1.94 -6.84 18.97
C PHE A 79 1.69 -6.73 20.49
N LYS A 80 1.41 -5.52 20.97
CA LYS A 80 1.08 -5.26 22.37
C LYS A 80 -0.42 -5.38 22.66
N ASN A 81 -1.23 -5.80 21.67
CA ASN A 81 -2.68 -5.94 21.75
C ASN A 81 -3.41 -4.65 22.17
N LEU A 82 -2.92 -3.47 21.73
CA LEU A 82 -3.67 -2.23 21.90
C LEU A 82 -4.78 -2.13 20.84
N ASP A 83 -5.88 -1.45 21.17
CA ASP A 83 -6.94 -1.18 20.20
C ASP A 83 -6.50 -0.12 19.15
N LEU A 84 -6.45 -0.54 17.89
CA LEU A 84 -6.04 0.28 16.76
C LEU A 84 -7.01 1.44 16.47
N ASN A 85 -8.28 1.28 16.82
CA ASN A 85 -9.30 2.28 16.53
C ASN A 85 -9.18 3.50 17.46
N ASN A 86 -8.78 3.25 18.71
CA ASN A 86 -8.68 4.28 19.75
C ASN A 86 -7.25 4.82 19.95
N ILE A 87 -6.33 4.50 19.05
CA ILE A 87 -4.95 4.96 19.13
C ILE A 87 -4.76 6.32 18.44
N PHE A 88 -4.00 7.19 19.10
CA PHE A 88 -3.62 8.50 18.57
C PHE A 88 -2.12 8.75 18.76
N VAL A 89 -1.60 9.71 17.99
CA VAL A 89 -0.21 10.15 18.07
C VAL A 89 -0.04 11.05 19.30
N ALA A 90 0.34 10.46 20.43
CA ALA A 90 0.51 11.21 21.67
C ALA A 90 1.76 12.11 21.63
N HIS A 91 2.86 11.57 21.14
CA HIS A 91 4.09 12.32 20.97
C HIS A 91 4.75 11.99 19.66
N ILE A 92 5.17 13.02 18.95
CA ILE A 92 6.01 12.93 17.77
C ILE A 92 6.98 14.09 17.83
N ALA A 93 8.25 13.80 17.63
CA ALA A 93 9.27 14.82 17.57
C ALA A 93 10.40 14.42 16.61
N SER A 94 11.10 15.46 16.17
CA SER A 94 12.38 15.32 15.53
C SER A 94 13.45 15.88 16.46
N ALA A 95 14.60 15.24 16.52
CA ALA A 95 15.82 15.75 17.14
C ALA A 95 16.93 15.86 16.08
N LYS A 96 17.91 16.72 16.34
CA LYS A 96 19.03 16.91 15.41
C LYS A 96 19.92 15.67 15.41
N GLY A 97 20.13 15.10 14.23
CA GLY A 97 21.01 13.95 14.04
C GLY A 97 22.43 14.35 13.65
N THR A 98 23.22 13.33 13.34
CA THR A 98 24.60 13.51 12.88
C THR A 98 24.63 14.33 11.59
N THR A 99 25.44 15.40 11.58
CA THR A 99 25.67 16.19 10.37
C THR A 99 27.01 15.82 9.76
N MET A 100 26.99 15.27 8.57
CA MET A 100 28.21 14.93 7.81
C MET A 100 28.48 16.01 6.78
N ARG A 101 29.74 16.22 6.39
CA ARG A 101 30.06 17.01 5.20
C ARG A 101 30.08 16.09 3.98
N ARG A 102 29.55 16.55 2.86
CA ARG A 102 29.73 15.84 1.59
C ARG A 102 31.20 15.91 1.20
N ARG A 103 31.77 14.78 0.77
CA ARG A 103 33.10 14.75 0.18
C ARG A 103 33.06 15.54 -1.13
N ARG A 104 33.89 16.58 -1.23
CA ARG A 104 34.05 17.45 -2.40
C ARG A 104 35.54 17.80 -2.53
N HIS A 105 35.95 18.24 -3.72
CA HIS A 105 37.35 18.61 -4.01
C HIS A 105 37.94 19.60 -2.97
N LYS A 106 37.13 20.53 -2.46
CA LYS A 106 37.52 21.42 -1.34
C LYS A 106 36.65 21.14 -0.12
N ASN A 107 37.25 20.70 0.99
CA ASN A 107 36.57 20.26 2.23
C ASN A 107 35.67 21.33 2.91
N LYS A 108 35.89 22.61 2.61
CA LYS A 108 35.08 23.74 3.12
C LYS A 108 33.97 24.19 2.18
N ILE A 109 33.91 23.66 0.95
CA ILE A 109 32.97 24.10 -0.08
C ILE A 109 31.92 22.99 -0.30
N GLY A 110 30.69 23.25 0.14
CA GLY A 110 29.56 22.34 -0.09
C GLY A 110 28.50 22.34 1.02
N SER A 111 27.37 21.71 0.73
CA SER A 111 26.25 21.60 1.67
C SER A 111 26.44 20.44 2.66
N LYS A 112 26.03 20.66 3.91
CA LYS A 112 26.04 19.63 4.97
C LYS A 112 24.95 18.58 4.70
N LEU A 113 25.29 17.31 4.82
CA LEU A 113 24.34 16.20 4.94
C LEU A 113 23.72 16.25 6.33
N LYS A 114 22.50 16.75 6.41
CA LYS A 114 21.74 16.80 7.65
C LYS A 114 21.05 15.45 7.84
N ALA A 115 21.01 15.00 9.09
CA ALA A 115 20.17 13.90 9.51
C ALA A 115 19.31 14.36 10.69
N ALA A 116 18.24 13.62 10.95
CA ALA A 116 17.39 13.79 12.12
C ALA A 116 17.16 12.45 12.79
N HIS A 117 16.96 12.49 14.11
CA HIS A 117 16.36 11.38 14.84
C HIS A 117 14.86 11.63 14.88
N LEU A 118 14.06 10.70 14.42
CA LEU A 118 12.60 10.79 14.48
C LEU A 118 12.10 9.82 15.54
N GLU A 119 11.14 10.29 16.34
CA GLU A 119 10.49 9.48 17.36
C GLU A 119 8.98 9.65 17.31
N VAL A 120 8.26 8.55 17.47
CA VAL A 120 6.80 8.50 17.62
C VAL A 120 6.44 7.62 18.80
N ILE A 121 5.49 8.11 19.58
CA ILE A 121 4.82 7.37 20.64
C ILE A 121 3.32 7.44 20.36
N LEU A 122 2.74 6.27 20.12
CA LEU A 122 1.30 6.07 20.04
C LEU A 122 0.78 5.73 21.42
N ARG A 123 -0.39 6.26 21.76
CA ARG A 123 -1.09 5.97 23.00
C ARG A 123 -2.54 5.63 22.69
N GLU A 124 -3.07 4.67 23.42
CA GLU A 124 -4.50 4.39 23.43
C GLU A 124 -5.25 5.51 24.19
N ARG A 125 -6.31 6.02 23.59
CA ARG A 125 -7.20 6.97 24.24
C ARG A 125 -8.07 6.20 25.24
N PRO A 126 -8.14 6.63 26.51
CA PRO A 126 -9.08 6.03 27.44
C PRO A 126 -10.51 6.28 26.93
N ILE A 127 -11.33 5.25 26.87
CA ILE A 127 -12.76 5.38 26.57
C ILE A 127 -13.37 6.26 27.66
N ALA A 128 -14.08 7.33 27.28
CA ALA A 128 -14.64 8.31 28.20
C ALA A 128 -15.57 7.69 29.28
N GLY A 129 -16.10 6.49 29.05
CA GLY A 129 -16.85 5.69 30.02
C GLY A 129 -15.99 4.76 30.91
N ALA A 130 -14.83 4.30 30.46
CA ALA A 130 -13.98 3.37 31.21
C ALA A 130 -13.16 4.06 32.32
N ALA A 131 -12.86 5.35 32.18
CA ALA A 131 -12.16 6.11 33.22
C ALA A 131 -12.90 6.18 34.56
N LYS A 132 -14.23 5.99 34.56
CA LYS A 132 -15.06 5.89 35.78
C LYS A 132 -15.10 4.48 36.38
N ALA A 133 -14.81 3.43 35.59
CA ALA A 133 -14.81 2.04 36.05
C ALA A 133 -13.46 1.62 36.66
N VAL A 134 -12.34 2.17 36.17
CA VAL A 134 -10.98 1.81 36.59
C VAL A 134 -10.62 2.33 38.00
N SER A 135 -11.34 3.32 38.54
CA SER A 135 -11.12 3.82 39.91
C SER A 135 -11.69 2.92 41.03
N LYS A 136 -12.34 1.80 40.70
CA LYS A 136 -12.95 0.87 41.67
C LYS A 136 -12.27 -0.50 41.79
N ILE A 137 -11.16 -0.74 41.10
CA ILE A 137 -10.43 -2.02 41.19
C ILE A 137 -9.07 -1.75 41.84
N PRO A 138 -8.78 -2.28 43.04
CA PRO A 138 -7.49 -2.08 43.69
C PRO A 138 -6.39 -2.88 42.98
N ALA A 139 -5.24 -2.22 42.81
CA ALA A 139 -4.06 -2.76 42.17
C ALA A 139 -3.32 -3.78 43.06
N ALA A 140 -2.99 -4.96 42.51
CA ALA A 140 -1.94 -5.86 43.00
C ALA A 140 -1.54 -6.86 41.87
N PRO A 141 -0.39 -7.55 41.92
CA PRO A 141 0.73 -7.28 41.00
C PRO A 141 1.09 -8.45 40.06
N GLU A 142 1.87 -8.12 39.02
CA GLU A 142 2.54 -9.04 38.10
C GLU A 142 3.43 -10.07 38.83
N LYS A 143 3.19 -11.36 38.60
CA LYS A 143 4.20 -12.39 38.25
C LYS A 143 3.57 -13.78 38.02
N ALA A 144 4.17 -14.51 37.07
CA ALA A 144 4.09 -15.94 36.77
C ALA A 144 2.94 -16.47 35.86
N VAL A 145 3.38 -17.18 34.81
CA VAL A 145 2.64 -17.99 33.82
C VAL A 145 1.96 -19.19 34.52
N PRO A 146 0.87 -19.77 33.99
CA PRO A 146 1.06 -21.01 33.23
C PRO A 146 0.11 -21.20 32.02
N ALA A 147 0.64 -21.94 31.05
CA ALA A 147 -0.08 -22.55 29.95
C ALA A 147 -1.02 -23.66 30.45
N THR A 148 -2.25 -23.69 29.95
CA THR A 148 -3.10 -24.86 29.62
C THR A 148 -4.51 -24.33 29.28
N LYS A 149 -5.16 -24.93 28.26
CA LYS A 149 -6.42 -24.55 27.57
C LYS A 149 -6.25 -23.86 26.20
N THR A 150 -5.44 -24.42 25.32
CA THR A 150 -5.44 -24.08 23.87
C THR A 150 -5.76 -25.25 22.94
N GLU A 151 -6.20 -26.40 23.45
CA GLU A 151 -6.48 -27.57 22.58
C GLU A 151 -7.94 -27.67 22.11
N GLU A 152 -8.89 -27.02 22.79
CA GLU A 152 -10.32 -27.13 22.42
C GLU A 152 -10.75 -26.07 21.38
N THR A 153 -10.15 -24.88 21.37
CA THR A 153 -10.51 -23.82 20.41
C THR A 153 -9.88 -24.00 19.03
N ALA A 154 -8.85 -24.84 18.88
CA ALA A 154 -8.20 -25.09 17.59
C ALA A 154 -9.07 -25.98 16.66
N LYS A 155 -9.78 -26.96 17.22
CA LYS A 155 -10.66 -27.87 16.46
C LYS A 155 -11.96 -27.21 15.97
N GLU A 156 -12.44 -26.19 16.68
CA GLU A 156 -13.61 -25.41 16.25
C GLU A 156 -13.29 -24.46 15.09
N VAL A 157 -12.10 -23.84 15.09
CA VAL A 157 -11.72 -22.87 14.04
C VAL A 157 -11.36 -23.57 12.72
N GLU A 158 -10.85 -24.81 12.75
CA GLU A 158 -10.60 -25.58 11.53
C GLU A 158 -11.91 -26.05 10.85
N LYS A 159 -12.90 -26.52 11.63
CA LYS A 159 -14.22 -26.89 11.10
C LYS A 159 -14.95 -25.72 10.43
N VAL A 160 -14.82 -24.52 11.00
CA VAL A 160 -15.44 -23.31 10.42
C VAL A 160 -14.73 -22.87 9.12
N LYS A 161 -13.40 -23.05 9.02
CA LYS A 161 -12.65 -22.73 7.80
C LYS A 161 -12.96 -23.69 6.64
N GLU A 162 -13.19 -24.97 6.93
CA GLU A 162 -13.58 -25.95 5.91
C GLU A 162 -14.99 -25.68 5.36
N ALA A 163 -15.94 -25.35 6.25
CA ALA A 163 -17.32 -25.03 5.87
C ALA A 163 -17.42 -23.73 5.01
N VAL A 164 -16.58 -22.73 5.26
CA VAL A 164 -16.54 -21.50 4.44
C VAL A 164 -15.92 -21.77 3.06
N LYS A 165 -14.99 -22.74 2.96
CA LYS A 165 -14.32 -23.11 1.71
C LYS A 165 -15.21 -23.97 0.79
N GLU A 166 -16.10 -24.78 1.34
CA GLU A 166 -17.13 -25.49 0.56
C GLU A 166 -18.22 -24.55 0.03
N LYS A 167 -18.70 -23.60 0.85
CA LYS A 167 -19.68 -22.59 0.42
C LYS A 167 -19.15 -21.68 -0.70
N ALA A 168 -17.85 -21.33 -0.65
CA ALA A 168 -17.23 -20.55 -1.72
C ALA A 168 -17.07 -21.32 -3.05
N LYS A 169 -17.00 -22.65 -3.01
CA LYS A 169 -16.92 -23.50 -4.23
C LYS A 169 -18.30 -23.71 -4.87
N THR A 170 -19.35 -23.84 -4.09
CA THR A 170 -20.73 -23.98 -4.60
C THR A 170 -21.25 -22.69 -5.24
N GLU A 171 -20.93 -21.53 -4.65
CA GLU A 171 -21.28 -20.22 -5.22
C GLU A 171 -20.48 -19.86 -6.48
N ALA A 172 -19.25 -20.38 -6.62
CA ALA A 172 -18.45 -20.22 -7.82
C ALA A 172 -18.98 -21.07 -8.99
N ASN A 173 -19.42 -22.30 -8.74
CA ASN A 173 -19.99 -23.17 -9.76
C ASN A 173 -21.37 -22.70 -10.26
N ALA A 174 -22.23 -22.18 -9.36
CA ALA A 174 -23.54 -21.61 -9.73
C ALA A 174 -23.42 -20.36 -10.64
N LYS A 175 -22.32 -19.60 -10.54
CA LYS A 175 -22.02 -18.47 -11.44
C LYS A 175 -21.41 -18.89 -12.79
N ILE A 176 -20.91 -20.11 -12.89
CA ILE A 176 -20.35 -20.66 -14.14
C ILE A 176 -21.46 -21.32 -14.97
N GLU A 177 -22.45 -21.97 -14.33
CA GLU A 177 -23.60 -22.57 -15.01
C GLU A 177 -24.53 -21.53 -15.64
N THR A 178 -24.83 -20.43 -14.92
CA THR A 178 -25.65 -19.32 -15.46
C THR A 178 -24.99 -18.60 -16.65
N LYS A 179 -23.66 -18.50 -16.68
CA LYS A 179 -22.90 -17.97 -17.84
C LYS A 179 -22.79 -18.96 -19.00
N LYS A 180 -22.97 -20.26 -18.77
CA LYS A 180 -22.95 -21.31 -19.81
C LYS A 180 -24.30 -21.40 -20.53
N GLU A 181 -25.40 -21.20 -19.80
CA GLU A 181 -26.76 -21.10 -20.35
C GLU A 181 -26.95 -19.81 -21.17
N GLU A 182 -26.38 -18.69 -20.73
CA GLU A 182 -26.45 -17.41 -21.46
C GLU A 182 -25.60 -17.40 -22.75
N LYS A 183 -24.53 -18.22 -22.82
CA LYS A 183 -23.73 -18.43 -24.04
C LYS A 183 -24.33 -19.48 -24.99
N ALA A 184 -25.07 -20.47 -24.48
CA ALA A 184 -25.74 -21.48 -25.30
C ALA A 184 -26.98 -20.93 -26.04
N ALA A 185 -27.61 -19.85 -25.54
CA ALA A 185 -28.71 -19.18 -26.20
C ALA A 185 -28.29 -18.23 -27.36
N ALA A 186 -26.99 -17.99 -27.56
CA ALA A 186 -26.46 -17.02 -28.52
C ALA A 186 -25.84 -17.65 -29.80
N GLU A 187 -25.83 -18.97 -29.96
CA GLU A 187 -25.16 -19.64 -31.10
C GLU A 187 -26.12 -20.53 -31.93
N LYS A 188 -26.76 -19.86 -32.92
CA LYS A 188 -27.44 -20.35 -34.17
C LYS A 188 -28.90 -20.81 -34.06
N PRO A 189 -29.80 -20.28 -34.94
CA PRO A 189 -29.69 -20.50 -36.39
C PRO A 189 -29.82 -19.24 -37.27
N LYS A 190 -28.87 -19.08 -38.20
CA LYS A 190 -29.07 -18.39 -39.49
C LYS A 190 -28.40 -19.17 -40.63
N GLU A 191 -28.81 -20.43 -40.80
CA GLU A 191 -28.98 -20.99 -42.15
C GLU A 191 -30.25 -20.36 -42.74
N LYS A 192 -30.07 -19.22 -43.41
CA LYS A 192 -30.98 -18.59 -44.40
C LYS A 192 -30.35 -17.28 -44.89
N LYS A 193 -29.07 -17.31 -45.25
CA LYS A 193 -28.43 -16.35 -46.17
C LYS A 193 -27.32 -17.05 -46.96
N GLU A 194 -27.66 -18.21 -47.51
CA GLU A 194 -26.94 -18.84 -48.62
C GLU A 194 -27.85 -18.79 -49.86
N VAL A 195 -28.26 -17.58 -50.22
CA VAL A 195 -28.75 -17.24 -51.58
C VAL A 195 -28.18 -15.87 -51.93
N ALA A 196 -26.86 -15.75 -51.90
CA ALA A 196 -26.10 -14.74 -52.60
C ALA A 196 -24.61 -15.05 -52.41
N LYS A 197 -23.89 -15.23 -53.52
CA LYS A 197 -22.45 -15.54 -53.61
C LYS A 197 -22.02 -17.00 -53.42
N LYS A 198 -22.70 -17.88 -54.17
CA LYS A 198 -21.99 -18.84 -55.04
C LYS A 198 -21.09 -18.07 -56.02
N THR A 199 -20.01 -18.71 -56.49
CA THR A 199 -18.90 -18.24 -57.37
C THR A 199 -17.71 -17.65 -56.59
N LYS A 200 -16.50 -18.21 -56.51
CA LYS A 200 -15.80 -19.35 -57.15
C LYS A 200 -14.82 -19.93 -56.09
N GLU A 201 -14.93 -21.18 -55.67
CA GLU A 201 -14.22 -22.36 -56.20
C GLU A 201 -12.67 -22.33 -56.20
N ALA A 202 -12.11 -23.01 -55.19
CA ALA A 202 -11.17 -24.14 -55.29
C ALA A 202 -9.65 -23.96 -55.63
N PRO A 203 -8.80 -24.92 -55.17
CA PRO A 203 -7.43 -24.70 -54.64
C PRO A 203 -6.32 -25.47 -55.39
N LYS A 204 -5.04 -25.37 -54.93
CA LYS A 204 -3.86 -26.29 -55.10
C LYS A 204 -2.56 -25.46 -55.01
N ALA A 205 -1.34 -25.93 -54.71
CA ALA A 205 -0.73 -27.13 -54.12
C ALA A 205 0.79 -26.80 -54.00
N ASP A 206 1.50 -27.57 -53.17
CA ASP A 206 2.96 -27.52 -52.96
C ASP A 206 3.81 -27.58 -54.24
N GLY A 207 4.98 -26.91 -54.25
CA GLY A 207 5.94 -27.03 -55.36
C GLY A 207 7.23 -26.20 -55.22
N LYS A 208 8.36 -26.89 -55.30
CA LYS A 208 9.76 -26.47 -55.13
C LYS A 208 10.31 -25.54 -56.22
N ALA A 209 11.37 -24.81 -55.84
CA ALA A 209 12.58 -24.45 -56.62
C ALA A 209 12.61 -23.22 -57.56
N GLU A 210 13.53 -22.31 -57.18
CA GLU A 210 14.57 -21.59 -57.95
C GLU A 210 14.26 -20.71 -59.19
N LYS A 211 14.66 -19.43 -59.01
CA LYS A 211 15.32 -18.48 -59.94
C LYS A 211 14.70 -18.23 -61.32
N LYS A 212 14.22 -17.00 -61.53
CA LYS A 212 14.56 -16.19 -62.72
C LYS A 212 14.31 -14.70 -62.50
N GLU A 213 15.33 -13.94 -62.83
CA GLU A 213 15.44 -12.50 -62.99
C GLU A 213 14.45 -11.97 -64.04
N ALA A 214 13.63 -10.95 -63.71
CA ALA A 214 12.97 -10.07 -64.69
C ALA A 214 12.36 -8.80 -64.03
N ALA A 215 12.92 -7.66 -64.44
CA ALA A 215 12.28 -6.35 -64.66
C ALA A 215 11.60 -5.59 -63.49
N ARG A 216 12.27 -4.52 -63.04
CA ARG A 216 11.60 -3.32 -62.50
C ARG A 216 10.72 -2.69 -63.60
N PRO A 217 9.41 -2.50 -63.39
CA PRO A 217 8.63 -1.65 -64.27
C PRO A 217 8.95 -0.18 -63.98
N LYS A 218 9.51 0.48 -65.00
CA LYS A 218 9.56 1.94 -65.13
C LYS A 218 8.14 2.43 -65.39
N GLU A 219 7.52 3.15 -64.46
CA GLU A 219 6.45 4.07 -64.85
C GLU A 219 7.08 5.38 -65.31
N LYS A 220 6.80 5.67 -66.59
CA LYS A 220 7.27 6.82 -67.34
C LYS A 220 6.53 8.07 -66.87
N LYS A 221 7.31 9.14 -66.82
CA LYS A 221 6.89 10.54 -66.82
C LYS A 221 5.88 10.81 -67.93
N GLU A 222 4.80 11.51 -67.63
CA GLU A 222 4.28 12.53 -68.52
C GLU A 222 4.83 13.87 -68.04
N ALA A 223 5.69 14.47 -68.87
CA ALA A 223 6.13 15.85 -68.75
C ALA A 223 5.35 16.68 -69.77
N LYS A 224 4.87 17.86 -69.35
CA LYS A 224 4.50 18.95 -70.25
C LYS A 224 5.77 19.73 -70.69
N PRO A 225 5.72 20.42 -71.84
CA PRO A 225 6.79 20.44 -72.84
C PRO A 225 7.64 21.72 -72.83
N GLU A 226 8.83 21.64 -73.44
CA GLU A 226 9.31 22.46 -74.58
C GLU A 226 10.59 21.86 -75.16
#